data_AF-A0A6C0GIQ9-F1
#
_entry.id   AF-A0A6C0GIQ9-F1
#
_cell.length_a   1.000
_cell.length_b   1.000
_cell.length_c   1.000
_cell.angle_alpha   90.00
_cell.angle_beta   90.00
_cell.angle_gamma   90.00
#
_symmetry.space_group_name_H-M   'P 1'
#
loop_
_entity.id
_entity.type
_entity.pdbx_description
1 polymer ?
#
loop_
_entity_poly.entity_id
_entity_poly.type
_entity_poly.pdbx_seq_one_letter_code
_entity_poly.pdbx_strand_id
1 'polypeptide(L)'
;MQYSFIKWLFIFGTYISGAFFNECAAQSYAQQQRQIAAYNILLNGCIGGIGGVINKKKEDKALAAFGRNFLKGSLGGLVKYTAKSSLYALPEKNRALASFANRAYYYLGHSFTMNASLNRELLHTYNIQLYGIDLNIQLTDDVKIQPRLSLLTSYYFLLTITNKHTFNLSNSIKYGVFYFNQHPKYNYSSDGNAFQNTIILNPLSLDYNSTVSHELVHTYQFPDYYLISNFGKPWVNKLNTYKIYKSLNKFLYMDISYIQLLYNLKPNFLTTSAHYFKNFYEFEAQHFATREYIMR
;
A
#
# COMPACT_ATOMS: atom_id res chain seq x y z
N MET A 1 -28.50 9.30 -11.53
CA MET A 1 -27.60 8.12 -11.54
C MET A 1 -26.26 8.33 -10.82
N GLN A 2 -25.58 9.49 -10.91
CA GLN A 2 -24.22 9.69 -10.36
C GLN A 2 -24.08 9.68 -8.83
N TYR A 3 -25.05 10.22 -8.07
CA TYR A 3 -25.00 10.21 -6.59
C TYR A 3 -25.22 8.82 -5.97
N SER A 4 -25.90 7.93 -6.68
CA SER A 4 -26.13 6.54 -6.27
C SER A 4 -24.80 5.77 -6.22
N PHE A 5 -23.91 5.99 -7.19
CA PHE A 5 -22.66 5.26 -7.31
C PHE A 5 -21.65 5.57 -6.20
N ILE A 6 -21.50 6.84 -5.81
CA ILE A 6 -20.61 7.22 -4.68
C ILE A 6 -21.14 6.65 -3.37
N LYS A 7 -22.46 6.67 -3.16
CA LYS A 7 -23.09 5.97 -2.03
C LYS A 7 -22.78 4.48 -2.07
N TRP A 8 -22.92 3.81 -3.21
CA TRP A 8 -22.59 2.39 -3.34
C TRP A 8 -21.12 2.09 -3.10
N LEU A 9 -20.20 2.94 -3.53
CA LEU A 9 -18.76 2.74 -3.35
C LEU A 9 -18.35 2.95 -1.89
N PHE A 10 -18.96 3.93 -1.21
CA PHE A 10 -18.78 4.15 0.22
C PHE A 10 -19.43 3.04 1.05
N ILE A 11 -20.64 2.61 0.70
CA ILE A 11 -21.36 1.50 1.35
C ILE A 11 -20.58 0.20 1.16
N PHE A 12 -20.16 -0.11 -0.06
CA PHE A 12 -19.39 -1.32 -0.38
C PHE A 12 -18.01 -1.32 0.29
N GLY A 13 -17.31 -0.17 0.29
CA GLY A 13 -16.07 0.01 1.03
C GLY A 13 -16.27 -0.21 2.54
N THR A 14 -17.34 0.34 3.11
CA THR A 14 -17.71 0.19 4.53
C THR A 14 -18.18 -1.24 4.86
N TYR A 15 -18.83 -1.92 3.93
CA TYR A 15 -19.35 -3.29 4.14
C TYR A 15 -18.26 -4.34 3.99
N ILE A 16 -17.40 -4.24 2.98
CA ILE A 16 -16.23 -5.12 2.85
C ILE A 16 -15.30 -4.89 4.04
N SER A 17 -15.08 -3.63 4.42
CA SER A 17 -14.27 -3.34 5.60
C SER A 17 -14.94 -3.89 6.88
N GLY A 18 -16.22 -3.62 7.12
CA GLY A 18 -16.92 -4.13 8.30
C GLY A 18 -17.00 -5.66 8.38
N ALA A 19 -17.32 -6.33 7.27
CA ALA A 19 -17.53 -7.77 7.23
C ALA A 19 -16.21 -8.59 7.29
N PHE A 20 -15.11 -8.05 6.77
CA PHE A 20 -13.81 -8.73 6.85
C PHE A 20 -12.96 -8.30 8.04
N PHE A 21 -13.12 -7.07 8.56
CA PHE A 21 -12.22 -6.57 9.60
C PHE A 21 -12.65 -6.90 11.03
N ASN A 22 -13.93 -7.18 11.31
CA ASN A 22 -14.38 -7.28 12.71
C ASN A 22 -14.31 -8.70 13.32
N GLU A 23 -14.26 -9.77 12.52
CA GLU A 23 -14.25 -11.14 13.07
C GLU A 23 -13.21 -12.03 12.37
N CYS A 24 -11.99 -12.08 12.94
CA CYS A 24 -11.04 -13.12 12.60
C CYS A 24 -11.41 -14.39 13.38
N ALA A 25 -12.22 -15.28 12.79
CA ALA A 25 -12.58 -16.55 13.40
C ALA A 25 -11.43 -17.58 13.45
N ALA A 26 -10.19 -17.18 13.12
CA ALA A 26 -9.05 -18.08 13.14
C ALA A 26 -8.64 -18.40 14.59
N GLN A 27 -8.42 -19.68 14.85
CA GLN A 27 -7.96 -20.21 16.15
C GLN A 27 -6.49 -20.66 16.10
N SER A 28 -5.83 -20.51 14.95
CA SER A 28 -4.43 -20.87 14.74
C SER A 28 -3.77 -19.97 13.71
N TYR A 29 -2.44 -19.89 13.74
CA TYR A 29 -1.67 -19.13 12.76
C TYR A 29 -1.96 -19.57 11.32
N ALA A 30 -2.04 -20.89 11.06
CA ALA A 30 -2.32 -21.40 9.71
C ALA A 30 -3.71 -21.00 9.19
N GLN A 31 -4.73 -20.95 10.05
CA GLN A 31 -6.05 -20.44 9.67
C GLN A 31 -6.00 -18.93 9.41
N GLN A 32 -5.30 -18.18 10.26
CA GLN A 32 -5.12 -16.73 10.11
C GLN A 32 -4.38 -16.38 8.82
N GLN A 33 -3.33 -17.14 8.49
CA GLN A 33 -2.57 -17.00 7.26
C GLN A 33 -3.45 -17.20 6.02
N ARG A 34 -4.31 -18.23 6.01
CA ARG A 34 -5.27 -18.46 4.92
C ARG A 34 -6.29 -17.32 4.80
N GLN A 35 -6.78 -16.79 5.91
CA GLN A 35 -7.69 -15.66 5.91
C GLN A 35 -7.04 -14.39 5.36
N ILE A 36 -5.81 -14.07 5.77
CA ILE A 36 -5.08 -12.88 5.29
C ILE A 36 -4.69 -13.04 3.81
N ALA A 37 -4.34 -14.25 3.37
CA ALA A 37 -4.11 -14.56 1.96
C ALA A 37 -5.39 -14.34 1.14
N ALA A 38 -6.51 -14.94 1.56
CA ALA A 38 -7.79 -14.77 0.89
C ALA A 38 -8.21 -13.29 0.85
N TYR A 39 -8.04 -12.56 1.96
CA TYR A 39 -8.31 -11.13 2.02
C TYR A 39 -7.49 -10.35 0.99
N ASN A 40 -6.15 -10.50 1.00
CA ASN A 40 -5.28 -9.76 0.08
C ASN A 40 -5.61 -10.08 -1.39
N ILE A 41 -5.90 -11.35 -1.71
CA ILE A 41 -6.26 -11.78 -3.07
C ILE A 41 -7.62 -11.22 -3.47
N LEU A 42 -8.67 -11.50 -2.70
CA LEU A 42 -10.05 -11.16 -3.05
C LEU A 42 -10.30 -9.65 -3.02
N LEU A 43 -9.70 -8.90 -2.08
CA LEU A 43 -9.84 -7.45 -2.05
C LEU A 43 -9.23 -6.81 -3.30
N ASN A 44 -8.01 -7.20 -3.68
CA ASN A 44 -7.39 -6.70 -4.92
C ASN A 44 -8.19 -7.15 -6.15
N GLY A 45 -8.78 -8.35 -6.13
CA GLY A 45 -9.74 -8.80 -7.14
C GLY A 45 -10.95 -7.87 -7.24
N CYS A 46 -11.62 -7.57 -6.14
CA CYS A 46 -12.77 -6.64 -6.10
C CYS A 46 -12.39 -5.26 -6.62
N ILE A 47 -11.24 -4.72 -6.21
CA ILE A 47 -10.73 -3.43 -6.68
C ILE A 47 -10.50 -3.46 -8.19
N GLY A 48 -9.85 -4.50 -8.71
CA GLY A 48 -9.63 -4.71 -10.14
C GLY A 48 -10.94 -4.83 -10.90
N GLY A 49 -11.88 -5.66 -10.43
CA GLY A 49 -13.18 -5.89 -11.04
C GLY A 49 -14.04 -4.62 -11.11
N ILE A 50 -14.21 -3.92 -9.99
CA ILE A 50 -15.00 -2.68 -9.92
C ILE A 50 -14.37 -1.59 -10.79
N GLY A 51 -13.06 -1.34 -10.63
CA GLY A 51 -12.37 -0.36 -11.45
C GLY A 51 -12.47 -0.71 -12.94
N GLY A 52 -12.33 -1.99 -13.27
CA GLY A 52 -12.47 -2.50 -14.63
C GLY A 52 -13.85 -2.22 -15.23
N VAL A 53 -14.93 -2.33 -14.44
CA VAL A 53 -16.28 -1.96 -14.87
C VAL A 53 -16.43 -0.45 -15.06
N ILE A 54 -15.88 0.37 -14.16
CA ILE A 54 -15.92 1.83 -14.29
C ILE A 54 -15.18 2.30 -15.54
N ASN A 55 -14.01 1.70 -15.82
CA ASN A 55 -13.12 2.07 -16.91
C ASN A 55 -13.32 1.20 -18.18
N LYS A 56 -14.42 0.44 -18.27
CA LYS A 56 -14.71 -0.41 -19.42
C LYS A 56 -14.97 0.41 -20.69
N LYS A 57 -14.74 -0.19 -21.86
CA LYS A 57 -15.18 0.41 -23.14
C LYS A 57 -16.71 0.37 -23.25
N LYS A 58 -17.31 1.23 -24.10
CA LYS A 58 -18.78 1.36 -24.17
C LYS A 58 -19.44 0.04 -24.59
N GLU A 59 -18.79 -0.69 -25.48
CA GLU A 59 -19.17 -1.97 -26.07
C GLU A 59 -18.98 -3.18 -25.14
N ASP A 60 -18.15 -3.07 -24.09
CA ASP A 60 -17.86 -4.18 -23.18
C ASP A 60 -19.06 -4.48 -22.25
N LYS A 61 -19.44 -5.75 -22.11
CA LYS A 61 -20.42 -6.19 -21.09
C LYS A 61 -19.84 -6.04 -19.68
N ALA A 62 -20.61 -5.47 -18.76
CA ALA A 62 -20.15 -5.17 -17.39
C ALA A 62 -19.67 -6.42 -16.63
N LEU A 63 -20.41 -7.53 -16.66
CA LEU A 63 -20.03 -8.76 -15.96
C LEU A 63 -18.74 -9.38 -16.51
N ALA A 64 -18.55 -9.35 -17.84
CA ALA A 64 -17.32 -9.82 -18.47
C ALA A 64 -16.11 -8.93 -18.11
N ALA A 65 -16.29 -7.61 -18.10
CA ALA A 65 -15.28 -6.67 -17.65
C ALA A 65 -14.93 -6.85 -16.16
N PHE A 66 -15.93 -7.10 -15.31
CA PHE A 66 -15.72 -7.42 -13.90
C PHE A 66 -14.90 -8.69 -13.75
N GLY A 67 -15.35 -9.82 -14.30
CA GLY A 67 -14.68 -11.13 -14.13
C GLY A 67 -13.23 -11.11 -14.61
N ARG A 68 -12.97 -10.56 -15.80
CA ARG A 68 -11.62 -10.45 -16.35
C ARG A 68 -10.70 -9.62 -15.46
N ASN A 69 -11.15 -8.46 -14.98
CA ASN A 69 -10.32 -7.60 -14.15
C ASN A 69 -10.26 -8.05 -12.68
N PHE A 70 -11.26 -8.80 -12.21
CA PHE A 70 -11.23 -9.46 -10.91
C PHE A 70 -10.12 -10.51 -10.84
N LEU A 71 -9.98 -11.33 -11.88
CA LEU A 71 -8.90 -12.32 -11.97
C LEU A 71 -7.52 -11.64 -12.00
N LYS A 72 -7.36 -10.59 -12.83
CA LYS A 72 -6.11 -9.81 -12.88
C LYS A 72 -5.76 -9.16 -11.55
N GLY A 73 -6.75 -8.55 -10.88
CA GLY A 73 -6.57 -7.97 -9.55
C GLY A 73 -6.23 -9.02 -8.49
N SER A 74 -6.86 -10.19 -8.54
CA SER A 74 -6.59 -11.30 -7.63
C SER A 74 -5.15 -11.82 -7.79
N LEU A 75 -4.66 -11.92 -9.03
CA LEU A 75 -3.26 -12.24 -9.31
C LEU A 75 -2.30 -11.19 -8.72
N GLY A 76 -2.63 -9.91 -8.87
CA GLY A 76 -1.88 -8.82 -8.22
C GLY A 76 -1.86 -8.93 -6.69
N GLY A 77 -3.00 -9.27 -6.08
CA GLY A 77 -3.13 -9.53 -4.65
C GLY A 77 -2.29 -10.71 -4.17
N LEU A 78 -2.23 -11.81 -4.95
CA LEU A 78 -1.40 -12.97 -4.65
C LEU A 78 0.09 -12.59 -4.65
N VAL A 79 0.56 -11.91 -5.70
CA VAL A 79 1.95 -11.44 -5.80
C VAL A 79 2.30 -10.56 -4.61
N LYS A 80 1.46 -9.58 -4.28
CA LYS A 80 1.67 -8.70 -3.11
C LYS A 80 1.71 -9.46 -1.79
N TYR A 81 0.80 -10.42 -1.59
CA TYR A 81 0.77 -11.25 -0.39
C TYR A 81 2.08 -12.02 -0.22
N THR A 82 2.56 -12.66 -1.29
CA THR A 82 3.82 -13.42 -1.24
C THR A 82 5.03 -12.51 -0.96
N ALA A 83 5.05 -11.31 -1.54
CA ALA A 83 6.08 -10.32 -1.27
C ALA A 83 6.08 -9.90 0.22
N LYS A 84 4.92 -9.50 0.78
CA LYS A 84 4.76 -9.18 2.21
C LYS A 84 5.18 -10.35 3.11
N SER A 85 4.75 -11.58 2.78
CA SER A 85 5.09 -12.78 3.56
C SER A 85 6.59 -13.05 3.66
N SER A 86 7.36 -12.69 2.62
CA SER A 86 8.81 -12.87 2.64
C SER A 86 9.58 -11.83 3.46
N LEU A 87 8.94 -10.71 3.86
CA LEU A 87 9.59 -9.64 4.63
C LEU A 87 10.17 -10.16 5.95
N TYR A 88 9.48 -11.08 6.63
CA TYR A 88 9.96 -11.76 7.84
C TYR A 88 11.44 -12.20 7.77
N ALA A 89 11.87 -12.75 6.63
CA ALA A 89 13.20 -13.36 6.48
C ALA A 89 14.26 -12.40 5.91
N LEU A 90 13.91 -11.16 5.56
CA LEU A 90 14.79 -10.24 4.85
C LEU A 90 15.73 -9.43 5.77
N PRO A 91 15.29 -8.91 6.93
CA PRO A 91 16.17 -8.18 7.84
C PRO A 91 17.34 -9.01 8.34
N GLU A 92 17.08 -10.27 8.74
CA GLU A 92 18.08 -11.18 9.31
C GLU A 92 19.26 -11.49 8.38
N LYS A 93 19.04 -11.51 7.06
CA LYS A 93 20.02 -12.04 6.11
C LYS A 93 20.95 -10.97 5.51
N ASN A 94 20.81 -9.71 5.90
CA ASN A 94 21.53 -8.56 5.32
C ASN A 94 21.56 -8.53 3.77
N ARG A 95 20.47 -8.96 3.11
CA ARG A 95 20.43 -9.13 1.64
C ARG A 95 19.83 -7.91 0.96
N ALA A 96 20.63 -6.85 0.76
CA ALA A 96 20.15 -5.63 0.11
C ALA A 96 19.51 -5.87 -1.27
N LEU A 97 20.14 -6.69 -2.12
CA LEU A 97 19.56 -7.04 -3.41
C LEU A 97 18.22 -7.78 -3.27
N ALA A 98 18.08 -8.67 -2.28
CA ALA A 98 16.84 -9.40 -2.06
C ALA A 98 15.73 -8.49 -1.53
N SER A 99 16.04 -7.55 -0.63
CA SER A 99 15.09 -6.54 -0.14
C SER A 99 14.60 -5.63 -1.27
N PHE A 100 15.52 -5.16 -2.12
CA PHE A 100 15.16 -4.36 -3.28
C PHE A 100 14.33 -5.15 -4.31
N ALA A 101 14.75 -6.38 -4.63
CA ALA A 101 14.02 -7.27 -5.53
C ALA A 101 12.63 -7.63 -5.00
N ASN A 102 12.49 -7.83 -3.69
CA ASN A 102 11.21 -8.07 -3.05
C ASN A 102 10.26 -6.88 -3.20
N ARG A 103 10.78 -5.65 -3.03
CA ARG A 103 10.01 -4.43 -3.25
C ARG A 103 9.59 -4.28 -4.69
N ALA A 104 10.48 -4.52 -5.65
CA ALA A 104 10.11 -4.54 -7.07
C ALA A 104 9.02 -5.59 -7.35
N TYR A 105 9.14 -6.79 -6.77
CA TYR A 105 8.13 -7.84 -6.90
C TYR A 105 6.79 -7.44 -6.29
N TYR A 106 6.80 -6.74 -5.15
CA TYR A 106 5.59 -6.16 -4.57
C TYR A 106 4.90 -5.19 -5.55
N TYR A 107 5.68 -4.26 -6.12
CA TYR A 107 5.16 -3.27 -7.08
C TYR A 107 4.71 -3.88 -8.41
N LEU A 108 5.18 -5.08 -8.77
CA LEU A 108 4.64 -5.86 -9.88
C LEU A 108 3.20 -6.27 -9.60
N GLY A 109 2.94 -6.82 -8.41
CA GLY A 109 1.58 -7.15 -7.99
C GLY A 109 0.68 -5.92 -7.86
N HIS A 110 1.22 -4.82 -7.33
CA HIS A 110 0.53 -3.53 -7.30
C HIS A 110 0.17 -3.04 -8.72
N SER A 111 1.09 -3.16 -9.67
CA SER A 111 0.89 -2.79 -11.07
C SER A 111 -0.19 -3.62 -11.75
N PHE A 112 -0.24 -4.93 -11.48
CA PHE A 112 -1.32 -5.80 -11.98
C PHE A 112 -2.69 -5.30 -11.52
N THR A 113 -2.84 -4.99 -10.23
CA THR A 113 -4.11 -4.47 -9.71
C THR A 113 -4.43 -3.08 -10.26
N MET A 114 -3.45 -2.19 -10.38
CA MET A 114 -3.61 -0.88 -11.01
C MET A 114 -4.11 -1.02 -12.45
N ASN A 115 -3.45 -1.83 -13.28
CA ASN A 115 -3.83 -2.04 -14.66
C ASN A 115 -5.20 -2.71 -14.78
N ALA A 116 -5.52 -3.69 -13.91
CA ALA A 116 -6.84 -4.31 -13.85
C ALA A 116 -7.94 -3.28 -13.55
N SER A 117 -7.72 -2.42 -12.55
CA SER A 117 -8.68 -1.37 -12.17
C SER A 117 -8.87 -0.30 -13.24
N LEU A 118 -7.95 -0.21 -14.21
CA LEU A 118 -8.03 0.68 -15.37
C LEU A 118 -8.51 -0.04 -16.65
N ASN A 119 -8.94 -1.31 -16.54
CA ASN A 119 -9.31 -2.19 -17.65
C ASN A 119 -8.19 -2.31 -18.73
N ARG A 120 -6.93 -2.43 -18.29
CA ARG A 120 -5.74 -2.59 -19.14
C ARG A 120 -5.19 -4.01 -19.11
N GLU A 121 -4.22 -4.30 -19.97
CA GLU A 121 -3.41 -5.52 -19.90
C GLU A 121 -2.55 -5.54 -18.64
N LEU A 122 -2.22 -6.74 -18.13
CA LEU A 122 -1.54 -6.93 -16.84
C LEU A 122 -0.26 -6.11 -16.74
N LEU A 123 0.55 -6.10 -17.80
CA LEU A 123 1.86 -5.44 -17.85
C LEU A 123 1.84 -4.11 -18.59
N HIS A 124 0.68 -3.50 -18.86
CA HIS A 124 0.64 -2.24 -19.62
C HIS A 124 1.44 -1.09 -18.97
N THR A 125 1.44 -1.02 -17.64
CA THR A 125 2.23 -0.04 -16.90
C THR A 125 2.79 -0.70 -15.65
N TYR A 126 4.10 -0.60 -15.45
CA TYR A 126 4.77 -0.93 -14.20
C TYR A 126 4.93 0.34 -13.37
N ASN A 127 4.23 0.40 -12.24
CA ASN A 127 4.21 1.52 -11.30
C ASN A 127 5.02 1.09 -10.08
N ILE A 128 6.11 1.81 -9.81
CA ILE A 128 6.98 1.55 -8.67
C ILE A 128 7.19 2.85 -7.90
N GLN A 129 7.11 2.78 -6.59
CA GLN A 129 7.40 3.91 -5.72
C GLN A 129 8.63 3.59 -4.86
N LEU A 130 9.69 4.38 -5.03
CA LEU A 130 10.93 4.25 -4.29
C LEU A 130 11.25 5.59 -3.68
N TYR A 131 11.47 5.59 -2.36
CA TYR A 131 11.67 6.85 -1.63
C TYR A 131 10.50 7.81 -1.92
N GLY A 132 10.81 9.07 -2.22
CA GLY A 132 9.86 10.08 -2.69
C GLY A 132 9.63 10.10 -4.21
N ILE A 133 9.97 9.06 -4.96
CA ILE A 133 9.77 9.03 -6.42
C ILE A 133 8.71 7.99 -6.78
N ASP A 134 7.66 8.47 -7.46
CA ASP A 134 6.68 7.66 -8.17
C ASP A 134 7.15 7.51 -9.63
N LEU A 135 7.37 6.27 -10.07
CA LEU A 135 7.87 5.95 -11.39
C LEU A 135 6.85 5.10 -12.14
N ASN A 136 6.31 5.67 -13.22
CA ASN A 136 5.43 4.96 -14.14
C ASN A 136 6.20 4.59 -15.40
N ILE A 137 6.31 3.30 -15.68
CA ILE A 137 6.94 2.74 -16.87
C ILE A 137 5.85 2.10 -17.72
N GLN A 138 5.50 2.74 -18.84
CA GLN A 138 4.56 2.17 -19.80
C GLN A 138 5.30 1.16 -20.67
N LEU A 139 4.86 -0.10 -20.61
CA LEU A 139 5.44 -1.21 -21.38
C LEU A 139 4.59 -1.45 -22.63
N THR A 140 4.55 -0.42 -23.49
CA THR A 140 3.98 -0.47 -24.83
C THR A 140 5.10 -0.57 -25.87
N ASP A 141 4.76 -0.62 -27.16
CA ASP A 141 5.76 -0.65 -28.25
C ASP A 141 6.83 0.45 -28.11
N ASP A 142 6.41 1.65 -27.67
CA ASP A 142 7.30 2.70 -27.20
C ASP A 142 7.34 2.73 -25.67
N VAL A 143 8.47 2.37 -25.07
CA VAL A 143 8.66 2.46 -23.61
C VAL A 143 8.69 3.93 -23.18
N LYS A 144 7.75 4.32 -22.30
CA LYS A 144 7.68 5.68 -21.73
C LYS A 144 7.89 5.64 -20.23
N ILE A 145 8.84 6.43 -19.77
CA ILE A 145 9.19 6.55 -18.35
C ILE A 145 8.75 7.92 -17.85
N GLN A 146 7.94 7.95 -16.80
CA GLN A 146 7.46 9.18 -16.18
C GLN A 146 7.77 9.18 -14.68
N PRO A 147 8.90 9.80 -14.27
CA PRO A 147 9.21 10.01 -12.86
C PRO A 147 8.44 11.23 -12.32
N ARG A 148 7.91 11.11 -11.10
CA ARG A 148 7.24 12.19 -10.37
C ARG A 148 7.65 12.18 -8.91
N LEU A 149 7.73 13.37 -8.32
CA LEU A 149 7.98 13.53 -6.88
C LEU A 149 6.69 13.26 -6.09
N SER A 150 6.74 12.34 -5.14
CA SER A 150 5.66 12.02 -4.21
C SER A 150 5.64 13.04 -3.08
N LEU A 151 4.65 13.94 -3.10
CA LEU A 151 4.63 15.14 -2.26
C LEU A 151 4.60 14.86 -0.76
N LEU A 152 3.71 13.98 -0.30
CA LEU A 152 3.55 13.65 1.13
C LEU A 152 4.76 12.87 1.65
N THR A 153 5.31 11.96 0.83
CA THR A 153 6.55 11.28 1.17
C THR A 153 7.71 12.27 1.33
N SER A 154 7.88 13.20 0.39
CA SER A 154 8.91 14.25 0.47
C SER A 154 8.70 15.19 1.65
N TYR A 155 7.45 15.58 1.94
CA TYR A 155 7.11 16.36 3.11
C TYR A 155 7.49 15.64 4.41
N TYR A 156 7.13 14.37 4.53
CA TYR A 156 7.43 13.60 5.74
C TYR A 156 8.92 13.36 5.90
N PHE A 157 9.66 13.11 4.82
CA PHE A 157 11.13 13.07 4.83
C PHE A 157 11.75 14.34 5.43
N LEU A 158 11.30 15.52 4.98
CA LEU A 158 11.77 16.81 5.52
C LEU A 158 11.40 16.95 7.00
N LEU A 159 10.16 16.60 7.37
CA LEU A 159 9.70 16.65 8.76
C LEU A 159 10.57 15.78 9.67
N THR A 160 10.87 14.54 9.26
CA THR A 160 11.73 13.61 9.98
C THR A 160 13.14 14.18 10.19
N ILE A 161 13.71 14.83 9.17
CA ILE A 161 15.01 15.52 9.30
C ILE A 161 14.92 16.67 10.30
N THR A 162 13.88 17.51 10.24
CA THR A 162 13.71 18.65 11.16
C THR A 162 13.55 18.21 12.61
N ASN A 163 13.02 17.00 12.84
CA ASN A 163 12.93 16.36 14.15
C ASN A 163 14.26 15.70 14.59
N LYS A 164 15.36 15.95 13.88
CA LYS A 164 16.73 15.52 14.21
C LYS A 164 16.96 14.01 14.19
N HIS A 165 16.07 13.25 13.56
CA HIS A 165 16.33 11.83 13.29
C HIS A 165 17.51 11.69 12.33
N THR A 166 18.33 10.64 12.51
CA THR A 166 19.56 10.45 11.73
C THR A 166 19.28 9.62 10.49
N PHE A 167 19.50 10.19 9.30
CA PHE A 167 19.31 9.46 8.04
C PHE A 167 20.31 8.30 7.91
N ASN A 168 19.81 7.12 7.58
CA ASN A 168 20.61 5.91 7.39
C ASN A 168 20.61 5.53 5.92
N LEU A 169 21.63 5.98 5.19
CA LEU A 169 21.73 5.76 3.74
C LEU A 169 21.81 4.27 3.38
N SER A 170 22.53 3.46 4.16
CA SER A 170 22.70 2.03 3.88
C SER A 170 21.36 1.28 3.92
N ASN A 171 20.59 1.45 5.01
CA ASN A 171 19.26 0.86 5.12
C ASN A 171 18.27 1.47 4.11
N SER A 172 18.43 2.75 3.78
CA SER A 172 17.59 3.39 2.77
C SER A 172 17.79 2.74 1.39
N ILE A 173 19.04 2.51 0.97
CA ILE A 173 19.36 1.79 -0.27
C ILE A 173 18.84 0.35 -0.20
N LYS A 174 19.09 -0.34 0.91
CA LYS A 174 18.67 -1.73 1.14
C LYS A 174 17.16 -1.93 0.93
N TYR A 175 16.35 -1.03 1.47
CA TYR A 175 14.89 -1.21 1.53
C TYR A 175 14.09 -0.35 0.54
N GLY A 176 14.73 0.56 -0.20
CA GLY A 176 14.05 1.43 -1.17
C GLY A 176 13.13 2.48 -0.54
N VAL A 177 13.40 2.86 0.72
CA VAL A 177 12.64 3.84 1.52
C VAL A 177 13.58 4.84 2.17
N PHE A 178 13.07 5.99 2.58
CA PHE A 178 13.84 6.85 3.47
C PHE A 178 13.89 6.23 4.86
N TYR A 179 15.07 5.82 5.30
CA TYR A 179 15.26 5.15 6.58
C TYR A 179 16.00 6.07 7.55
N PHE A 180 15.47 6.17 8.77
CA PHE A 180 16.05 7.00 9.82
C PHE A 180 16.20 6.21 11.12
N ASN A 181 17.30 6.48 11.81
CA ASN A 181 17.45 6.09 13.20
C ASN A 181 16.77 7.15 14.09
N GLN A 182 15.99 6.67 15.05
CA GLN A 182 15.28 7.51 16.00
C GLN A 182 16.26 8.32 16.85
N HIS A 183 15.95 9.59 17.08
CA HIS A 183 16.78 10.44 17.92
C HIS A 183 16.43 10.18 19.39
N PRO A 184 17.40 10.02 20.32
CA PRO A 184 17.14 9.58 21.70
C PRO A 184 16.14 10.44 22.48
N LYS A 185 16.10 11.75 22.18
CA LYS A 185 15.15 12.71 22.79
C LYS A 185 13.68 12.40 22.50
N TYR A 186 13.39 11.78 21.36
CA TYR A 186 12.04 11.40 20.98
C TYR A 186 11.88 9.92 21.32
N ASN A 187 11.52 9.63 22.57
CA ASN A 187 11.18 8.27 22.97
C ASN A 187 9.72 8.04 22.61
N TYR A 188 9.46 7.61 21.36
CA TYR A 188 8.13 7.13 21.00
C TYR A 188 7.79 5.95 21.91
N SER A 189 6.51 5.76 22.20
CA SER A 189 6.02 4.54 22.88
C SER A 189 6.19 3.28 22.03
N SER A 190 6.62 3.42 20.76
CA SER A 190 6.89 2.34 19.82
C SER A 190 8.36 2.32 19.41
N ASP A 191 8.88 1.12 19.15
CA ASP A 191 10.23 0.89 18.64
C ASP A 191 10.41 1.27 17.15
N GLY A 192 9.30 1.58 16.47
CA GLY A 192 9.27 1.95 15.07
C GLY A 192 8.07 2.81 14.71
N ASN A 193 8.19 3.51 13.59
CA ASN A 193 7.11 4.23 12.94
C ASN A 193 7.37 4.33 11.43
N ALA A 194 6.40 3.91 10.64
CA ALA A 194 6.39 4.06 9.19
C ALA A 194 5.24 4.96 8.76
N PHE A 195 5.58 5.92 7.90
CA PHE A 195 4.60 6.77 7.23
C PHE A 195 5.04 6.98 5.79
N GLN A 196 4.13 6.70 4.84
CA GLN A 196 4.45 6.62 3.41
C GLN A 196 5.66 5.69 3.15
N ASN A 197 6.65 6.15 2.36
CA ASN A 197 7.93 5.46 2.16
C ASN A 197 9.04 5.98 3.07
N THR A 198 8.71 6.35 4.31
CA THR A 198 9.68 6.76 5.33
C THR A 198 9.51 5.92 6.58
N ILE A 199 10.62 5.41 7.10
CA ILE A 199 10.68 4.60 8.32
C ILE A 199 11.60 5.30 9.33
N ILE A 200 11.15 5.36 10.58
CA ILE A 200 11.94 5.79 11.74
C ILE A 200 12.00 4.59 12.69
N LEU A 201 13.19 4.18 13.11
CA LEU A 201 13.36 3.02 13.98
C LEU A 201 14.30 3.31 15.15
N ASN A 202 13.96 2.78 16.31
CA ASN A 202 14.82 2.75 17.48
C ASN A 202 15.95 1.72 17.26
N PRO A 203 17.22 2.15 17.11
CA PRO A 203 18.34 1.23 16.88
C PRO A 203 18.63 0.32 18.08
N LEU A 204 18.05 0.62 19.25
CA LEU A 204 18.21 -0.14 20.48
C LEU A 204 17.05 -1.12 20.76
N SER A 205 16.10 -1.27 19.83
CA SER A 205 15.00 -2.22 19.99
C SER A 205 15.52 -3.65 20.14
N LEU A 206 14.99 -4.38 21.13
CA LEU A 206 15.34 -5.78 21.38
C LEU A 206 14.87 -6.71 20.25
N ASP A 207 13.82 -6.32 19.52
CA ASP A 207 13.23 -7.08 18.41
C ASP A 207 13.39 -6.35 17.07
N TYR A 208 14.57 -5.74 16.87
CA TYR A 208 14.86 -4.86 15.74
C TYR A 208 14.47 -5.44 14.37
N ASN A 209 14.71 -6.74 14.12
CA ASN A 209 14.41 -7.36 12.83
C ASN A 209 12.91 -7.50 12.57
N SER A 210 12.14 -7.88 13.59
CA SER A 210 10.68 -7.93 13.51
C SER A 210 10.11 -6.52 13.34
N THR A 211 10.61 -5.53 14.10
CA THR A 211 10.19 -4.13 13.95
C THR A 211 10.49 -3.61 12.54
N VAL A 212 11.67 -3.89 11.98
CA VAL A 212 11.97 -3.55 10.58
C VAL A 212 10.96 -4.19 9.63
N SER A 213 10.65 -5.48 9.81
CA SER A 213 9.66 -6.17 8.96
C SER A 213 8.27 -5.53 9.08
N HIS A 214 7.84 -5.19 10.30
CA HIS A 214 6.56 -4.53 10.59
C HIS A 214 6.46 -3.19 9.88
N GLU A 215 7.46 -2.33 10.06
CA GLU A 215 7.49 -1.01 9.43
C GLU A 215 7.60 -1.11 7.90
N LEU A 216 8.29 -2.12 7.35
CA LEU A 216 8.32 -2.35 5.91
C LEU A 216 6.95 -2.74 5.35
N VAL A 217 6.17 -3.56 6.07
CA VAL A 217 4.80 -3.91 5.65
C VAL A 217 3.94 -2.66 5.55
N HIS A 218 4.06 -1.72 6.48
CA HIS A 218 3.37 -0.42 6.39
C HIS A 218 3.73 0.36 5.11
N THR A 219 5.02 0.39 4.73
CA THR A 219 5.41 1.01 3.45
C THR A 219 4.86 0.28 2.23
N TYR A 220 4.53 -1.01 2.34
CA TYR A 220 3.87 -1.78 1.27
C TYR A 220 2.36 -1.52 1.27
N GLN A 221 1.72 -1.43 2.43
CA GLN A 221 0.31 -1.11 2.56
C GLN A 221 -0.02 0.28 2.03
N PHE A 222 0.90 1.25 2.14
CA PHE A 222 0.72 2.61 1.64
C PHE A 222 0.16 2.70 0.21
N PRO A 223 0.80 2.11 -0.82
CA PRO A 223 0.28 2.17 -2.19
C PRO A 223 -1.01 1.37 -2.41
N ASP A 224 -1.38 0.42 -1.55
CA ASP A 224 -2.58 -0.40 -1.74
C ASP A 224 -3.87 0.41 -1.75
N TYR A 225 -3.84 1.53 -1.07
CA TYR A 225 -4.99 2.40 -0.93
C TYR A 225 -5.09 3.44 -2.06
N TYR A 226 -4.07 3.57 -2.91
CA TYR A 226 -4.16 4.37 -4.15
C TYR A 226 -5.04 3.75 -5.20
N LEU A 227 -5.20 2.43 -5.18
CA LEU A 227 -5.91 1.71 -6.23
C LEU A 227 -7.34 2.23 -6.40
N ILE A 228 -7.96 2.70 -5.32
CA ILE A 228 -9.31 3.30 -5.30
C ILE A 228 -9.33 4.63 -6.06
N SER A 229 -8.22 5.38 -6.11
CA SER A 229 -8.14 6.65 -6.86
C SER A 229 -8.43 6.48 -8.35
N ASN A 230 -8.17 5.29 -8.92
CA ASN A 230 -8.48 4.98 -10.32
C ASN A 230 -9.98 4.98 -10.62
N PHE A 231 -10.83 4.79 -9.61
CA PHE A 231 -12.28 4.91 -9.78
C PHE A 231 -12.68 6.35 -10.08
N GLY A 232 -11.87 7.31 -9.61
CA GLY A 232 -12.04 8.73 -9.89
C GLY A 232 -11.37 9.25 -11.14
N LYS A 233 -10.72 8.39 -11.94
CA LYS A 233 -10.09 8.77 -13.21
C LYS A 233 -10.99 9.63 -14.12
N PRO A 234 -12.31 9.35 -14.28
CA PRO A 234 -13.18 10.21 -15.09
C PRO A 234 -13.26 11.65 -14.59
N TRP A 235 -13.14 11.89 -13.29
CA TRP A 235 -13.16 13.23 -12.69
C TRP A 235 -11.79 13.89 -12.73
N VAL A 236 -10.73 13.14 -12.45
CA VAL A 236 -9.34 13.62 -12.57
C VAL A 236 -9.04 14.09 -14.00
N ASN A 237 -9.59 13.40 -15.01
CA ASN A 237 -9.47 13.83 -16.40
C ASN A 237 -10.07 15.23 -16.66
N LYS A 238 -11.06 15.67 -15.89
CA LYS A 238 -11.59 17.04 -15.97
C LYS A 238 -10.59 18.06 -15.41
N LEU A 239 -9.81 17.69 -14.39
CA LEU A 239 -8.77 18.56 -13.83
C LEU A 239 -7.62 18.82 -14.81
N ASN A 240 -7.36 17.88 -15.73
CA ASN A 240 -6.37 18.06 -16.80
C ASN A 240 -6.70 19.19 -17.79
N THR A 241 -7.90 19.78 -17.74
CA THR A 241 -8.25 20.98 -18.51
C THR A 241 -7.58 22.25 -17.95
N TYR A 242 -7.23 22.28 -16.67
CA TYR A 242 -6.54 23.41 -16.04
C TYR A 242 -5.04 23.33 -16.27
N LYS A 243 -4.46 24.38 -16.87
CA LYS A 243 -3.02 24.45 -17.21
C LYS A 243 -2.11 24.23 -16.00
N ILE A 244 -2.46 24.80 -14.85
CA ILE A 244 -1.66 24.68 -13.63
C ILE A 244 -1.61 23.23 -13.13
N TYR A 245 -2.76 22.54 -13.09
CA TYR A 245 -2.83 21.14 -12.71
C TYR A 245 -2.03 20.26 -13.67
N LYS A 246 -2.18 20.47 -14.97
CA LYS A 246 -1.43 19.74 -16.00
C LYS A 246 0.09 19.93 -15.86
N SER A 247 0.54 21.15 -15.55
CA SER A 247 1.96 21.45 -15.33
C SER A 247 2.49 20.76 -14.07
N LEU A 248 1.77 20.88 -12.95
CA LEU A 248 2.17 20.27 -11.68
C LEU A 248 2.17 18.73 -11.75
N ASN A 249 1.14 18.12 -12.32
CA ASN A 249 1.02 16.65 -12.43
C ASN A 249 2.09 16.00 -13.32
N LYS A 250 2.82 16.80 -14.13
CA LYS A 250 3.98 16.31 -14.88
C LYS A 250 5.14 15.94 -13.95
N PHE A 251 5.30 16.69 -12.86
CA PHE A 251 6.45 16.59 -11.95
C PHE A 251 6.07 16.07 -10.57
N LEU A 252 4.82 16.25 -10.16
CA LEU A 252 4.33 15.95 -8.82
C LEU A 252 3.29 14.85 -8.87
N TYR A 253 3.37 13.95 -7.90
CA TYR A 253 2.36 12.95 -7.61
C TYR A 253 1.77 13.24 -6.24
N MET A 254 0.44 13.38 -6.18
CA MET A 254 -0.29 13.46 -4.91
C MET A 254 -0.54 12.06 -4.40
N ASP A 255 0.37 11.59 -3.55
CA ASP A 255 0.49 10.27 -2.97
C ASP A 255 -0.45 10.12 -1.74
N ILE A 256 -1.70 10.58 -1.86
CA ILE A 256 -2.70 10.61 -0.77
C ILE A 256 -3.24 9.20 -0.52
N SER A 257 -2.96 8.66 0.67
CA SER A 257 -3.58 7.42 1.17
C SER A 257 -4.88 7.74 1.90
N TYR A 258 -6.02 7.57 1.22
CA TYR A 258 -7.34 7.86 1.78
C TYR A 258 -7.67 7.05 3.04
N ILE A 259 -7.13 5.83 3.17
CA ILE A 259 -7.35 4.99 4.35
C ILE A 259 -6.46 5.40 5.52
N GLN A 260 -5.26 5.94 5.29
CA GLN A 260 -4.47 6.54 6.38
C GLN A 260 -5.21 7.71 7.02
N LEU A 261 -5.92 8.52 6.20
CA LEU A 261 -6.80 9.56 6.71
C LEU A 261 -7.94 8.97 7.55
N LEU A 262 -8.56 7.87 7.10
CA LEU A 262 -9.60 7.17 7.88
C LEU A 262 -9.06 6.50 9.15
N TYR A 263 -7.80 6.04 9.14
CA TYR A 263 -7.10 5.51 10.31
C TYR A 263 -6.94 6.59 11.38
N ASN A 264 -6.51 7.78 10.98
CA ASN A 264 -6.36 8.93 11.86
C ASN A 264 -7.70 9.52 12.34
N LEU A 265 -8.82 9.19 11.68
CA LEU A 265 -10.16 9.65 12.05
C LEU A 265 -10.86 8.76 13.09
N LYS A 266 -10.31 7.58 13.43
CA LYS A 266 -10.86 6.78 14.54
C LYS A 266 -10.38 7.37 15.87
N PRO A 267 -11.28 7.91 16.71
CA PRO A 267 -10.90 8.51 17.99
C PRO A 267 -10.34 7.42 18.91
N ASN A 268 -9.14 7.64 19.49
CA ASN A 268 -8.60 7.16 20.80
C ASN A 268 -9.02 5.80 21.42
N PHE A 269 -9.67 4.88 20.70
CA PHE A 269 -10.17 3.60 21.22
C PHE A 269 -9.15 2.45 21.13
N LEU A 270 -7.90 2.73 20.71
CA LEU A 270 -6.88 1.72 20.40
C LEU A 270 -5.56 1.90 21.15
N THR A 271 -5.48 2.83 22.11
CA THR A 271 -4.26 3.07 22.91
C THR A 271 -4.10 2.12 24.10
N THR A 272 -5.04 1.20 24.33
CA THR A 272 -4.85 0.10 25.28
C THR A 272 -4.33 -1.14 24.55
N SER A 273 -3.29 -1.78 25.10
CA SER A 273 -2.60 -2.93 24.48
C SER A 273 -3.54 -4.07 24.08
N ALA A 274 -4.65 -4.25 24.79
CA ALA A 274 -5.65 -5.29 24.53
C ALA A 274 -6.39 -5.16 23.19
N HIS A 275 -6.33 -4.01 22.51
CA HIS A 275 -7.10 -3.75 21.29
C HIS A 275 -6.27 -3.25 20.11
N TYR A 276 -4.96 -3.12 20.25
CA TYR A 276 -4.08 -2.57 19.22
C TYR A 276 -4.24 -3.29 17.85
N PHE A 277 -4.27 -4.63 17.86
CA PHE A 277 -4.45 -5.45 16.65
C PHE A 277 -5.92 -5.64 16.21
N LYS A 278 -6.89 -4.97 16.85
CA LYS A 278 -8.24 -4.84 16.25
C LYS A 278 -8.18 -4.00 14.98
N ASN A 279 -7.22 -3.08 14.87
CA ASN A 279 -6.94 -2.42 13.61
C ASN A 279 -6.31 -3.40 12.61
N PHE A 280 -6.95 -3.61 11.47
CA PHE A 280 -6.42 -4.50 10.43
C PHE A 280 -5.05 -4.03 9.89
N TYR A 281 -4.80 -2.72 9.85
CA TYR A 281 -3.54 -2.17 9.35
C TYR A 281 -2.35 -2.64 10.22
N GLU A 282 -2.45 -2.50 11.54
CA GLU A 282 -1.45 -2.99 12.51
C GLU A 282 -1.42 -4.52 12.56
N PHE A 283 -2.58 -5.17 12.52
CA PHE A 283 -2.68 -6.62 12.53
C PHE A 283 -1.99 -7.28 11.33
N GLU A 284 -2.21 -6.77 10.12
CA GLU A 284 -1.57 -7.30 8.92
C GLU A 284 -0.05 -7.10 8.98
N ALA A 285 0.41 -5.94 9.44
CA ALA A 285 1.84 -5.66 9.61
C ALA A 285 2.48 -6.64 10.61
N GLN A 286 1.89 -6.80 11.79
CA GLN A 286 2.38 -7.72 12.81
C GLN A 286 2.38 -9.17 12.32
N HIS A 287 1.33 -9.58 11.58
CA HIS A 287 1.19 -10.95 11.07
C HIS A 287 2.35 -11.32 10.14
N PHE A 288 2.73 -10.41 9.25
CA PHE A 288 3.84 -10.62 8.34
C PHE A 288 5.21 -10.42 9.01
N ALA A 289 5.28 -9.61 10.07
CA ALA A 289 6.51 -9.31 10.79
C ALA A 289 6.97 -10.42 11.73
N THR A 290 6.04 -11.13 12.38
CA THR A 290 6.36 -12.17 13.39
C THR A 290 6.08 -13.59 12.94
N ARG A 291 5.14 -13.78 12.01
CA ARG A 291 4.59 -15.10 11.66
C ARG A 291 4.00 -15.86 12.85
N GLU A 292 3.45 -15.12 13.80
CA GLU A 292 2.79 -15.67 14.97
C GLU A 292 1.27 -15.50 14.89
N TYR A 293 0.54 -16.30 15.68
CA TYR A 293 -0.89 -16.11 15.81
C TYR A 293 -1.17 -14.86 16.65
N ILE A 294 -1.86 -13.89 16.04
CA ILE A 294 -2.22 -12.64 16.73
C ILE A 294 -3.66 -12.70 17.17
N MET A 295 -3.89 -12.57 18.47
CA MET A 295 -5.22 -12.44 19.05
C MET A 295 -5.76 -11.02 18.78
N ARG A 296 -7.03 -10.90 18.38
CA ARG A 296 -7.71 -9.64 18.05
C ARG A 296 -8.89 -9.38 18.97
#